data_AF-A0AAD4L7Q2-F1
#
_entry.id   AF-A0AAD4L7Q2-F1
#
_cell.length_a   1.000
_cell.length_b   1.000
_cell.length_c   1.000
_cell.angle_alpha   90.00
_cell.angle_beta   90.00
_cell.angle_gamma   90.00
#
_symmetry.space_group_name_H-M   'P 1'
#
loop_
_entity.id
_entity.type
_entity.pdbx_description
1 polymer ?
#
loop_
_entity_poly.entity_id
_entity_poly.type
_entity_poly.pdbx_seq_one_letter_code
_entity_poly.pdbx_strand_id
1 'polypeptide(L)'
;MPLNDKYQPDVRQFVCTCLQFVVSQFLVCKHLVQHFHPVNPQFFLEVTQNRSVPFWAHPSLEPLSIAAERIEVDQAMATNSDGGHNVNVEAYHHLNTARNKFEDMGPGSEDDDSDGLIDTWEKGNSEKTCKEELEDYIRIIRDFCDGLEFQVKFEDPRFLRTLEKEGAGFIRLAQNCLSRERRFNSSRASSPSTWERTTTKALFYRSHPSPCHDNNGT
;
A
#
# COMPACT_ATOMS: atom_id res chain seq x y z
N MET A 1 14.59 5.44 -13.81
CA MET A 1 14.66 3.96 -13.72
C MET A 1 14.28 3.39 -15.07
N PRO A 2 14.99 2.37 -15.59
CA PRO A 2 14.61 1.74 -16.85
C PRO A 2 13.31 0.94 -16.69
N LEU A 3 12.41 1.07 -17.66
CA LEU A 3 11.20 0.27 -17.79
C LEU A 3 11.62 -1.18 -18.07
N ASN A 4 11.04 -2.14 -17.34
CA ASN A 4 11.27 -3.56 -17.60
C ASN A 4 10.28 -4.02 -18.69
N ASP A 5 10.79 -4.41 -19.86
CA ASP A 5 10.01 -4.85 -21.02
C ASP A 5 9.13 -6.08 -20.75
N LYS A 6 9.33 -6.77 -19.63
CA LYS A 6 8.45 -7.87 -19.18
C LYS A 6 7.01 -7.40 -18.96
N TYR A 7 6.80 -6.13 -18.61
CA TYR A 7 5.47 -5.58 -18.43
C TYR A 7 4.97 -5.01 -19.75
N GLN A 8 3.71 -5.27 -20.08
CA GLN A 8 3.05 -4.74 -21.27
C GLN A 8 2.05 -3.67 -20.84
N PRO A 9 2.48 -2.42 -20.60
CA PRO A 9 1.58 -1.31 -20.34
C PRO A 9 0.86 -0.92 -21.64
N ASP A 10 -0.46 -0.95 -21.61
CA ASP A 10 -1.33 -0.34 -22.62
C ASP A 10 -1.77 1.04 -22.10
N VAL A 11 -1.19 2.06 -22.71
CA VAL A 11 -1.42 3.47 -22.37
C VAL A 11 -2.80 3.94 -22.83
N ARG A 12 -3.37 3.33 -23.88
CA ARG A 12 -4.71 3.67 -24.40
C ARG A 12 -5.80 3.21 -23.46
N GLN A 13 -5.68 1.99 -22.97
CA GLN A 13 -6.68 1.39 -22.07
C GLN A 13 -6.39 1.66 -20.59
N PHE A 14 -5.23 2.24 -20.28
CA PHE A 14 -4.72 2.41 -18.92
C PHE A 14 -4.61 1.06 -18.19
N VAL A 15 -4.03 0.06 -18.86
CA VAL A 15 -3.93 -1.34 -18.37
C VAL A 15 -2.47 -1.76 -18.30
N CYS A 16 -2.10 -2.55 -17.28
CA CYS A 16 -0.75 -3.11 -17.16
C CYS A 16 -0.80 -4.58 -16.75
N THR A 17 0.10 -5.41 -17.29
CA THR A 17 0.22 -6.83 -16.91
C THR A 17 1.06 -7.06 -15.64
N CYS A 18 1.45 -6.02 -14.91
CA CYS A 18 2.23 -6.19 -13.70
C CYS A 18 1.40 -6.79 -12.56
N LEU A 19 2.05 -7.55 -11.68
CA LEU A 19 1.38 -8.25 -10.58
C LEU A 19 0.53 -7.32 -9.72
N GLN A 20 1.03 -6.11 -9.44
CA GLN A 20 0.32 -5.12 -8.62
C GLN A 20 -0.98 -4.65 -9.27
N PHE A 21 -0.99 -4.45 -10.59
CA PHE A 21 -2.19 -4.04 -11.34
C PHE A 21 -3.21 -5.19 -11.48
N VAL A 22 -2.72 -6.42 -11.67
CA VAL A 22 -3.58 -7.62 -11.74
C VAL A 22 -4.26 -7.87 -10.38
N VAL A 23 -3.55 -7.66 -9.28
CA VAL A 23 -4.09 -7.83 -7.91
C VAL A 23 -5.03 -6.67 -7.55
N SER A 24 -4.75 -5.45 -8.00
CA SER A 24 -5.59 -4.29 -7.75
C SER A 24 -5.64 -3.34 -8.95
N GLN A 25 -6.72 -3.45 -9.71
CA GLN A 25 -7.00 -2.57 -10.86
C GLN A 25 -7.34 -1.13 -10.44
N PHE A 26 -7.57 -0.91 -9.14
CA PHE A 26 -7.88 0.39 -8.55
C PHE A 26 -6.63 1.21 -8.21
N LEU A 27 -5.45 0.59 -8.22
CA LEU A 27 -4.19 1.28 -7.94
C LEU A 27 -3.54 1.76 -9.24
N VAL A 28 -3.04 3.00 -9.22
CA VAL A 28 -2.28 3.55 -10.33
C VAL A 28 -0.93 2.82 -10.41
N CYS A 29 -0.72 2.05 -11.49
CA CYS A 29 0.51 1.30 -11.68
C CYS A 29 1.69 2.22 -12.05
N LYS A 30 2.84 2.02 -11.39
CA LYS A 30 4.09 2.77 -11.68
C LYS A 30 4.51 2.70 -13.15
N HIS A 31 4.31 1.55 -13.81
CA HIS A 31 4.71 1.38 -15.21
C HIS A 31 3.82 2.19 -16.13
N LEU A 32 2.52 2.32 -15.83
CA LEU A 32 1.62 3.19 -16.59
C LEU A 32 2.03 4.65 -16.42
N VAL A 33 2.24 5.11 -15.17
CA VAL A 33 2.63 6.51 -14.87
C VAL A 33 3.91 6.91 -15.59
N GLN A 34 4.87 6.00 -15.74
CA GLN A 34 6.11 6.26 -16.48
C GLN A 34 5.92 6.53 -17.97
N HIS A 35 4.74 6.26 -18.54
CA HIS A 35 4.38 6.57 -19.92
C HIS A 35 3.57 7.86 -20.09
N PHE A 36 3.30 8.60 -19.01
CA PHE A 36 2.60 9.88 -19.06
C PHE A 36 3.51 11.02 -18.60
N HIS A 37 3.21 12.24 -19.04
CA HIS A 37 3.84 13.44 -18.50
C HIS A 37 3.51 13.60 -17.00
N PRO A 38 4.43 14.16 -16.20
CA PRO A 38 4.14 14.51 -14.82
C PRO A 38 2.89 15.40 -14.73
N VAL A 39 1.94 14.99 -13.90
CA VAL A 39 0.69 15.72 -13.67
C VAL A 39 0.83 16.64 -12.46
N ASN A 40 0.18 17.81 -12.51
CA ASN A 40 0.10 18.72 -11.37
C ASN A 40 -0.59 18.01 -10.19
N PRO A 41 -0.17 18.17 -8.92
CA PRO A 41 -0.85 17.57 -7.77
C PRO A 41 -2.37 17.77 -7.71
N GLN A 42 -2.89 18.87 -8.26
CA GLN A 42 -4.33 19.13 -8.37
C GLN A 42 -5.09 18.06 -9.17
N PHE A 43 -4.41 17.36 -10.10
CA PHE A 43 -4.93 16.18 -10.78
C PHE A 43 -5.54 15.17 -9.80
N PHE A 44 -4.89 14.89 -8.68
CA PHE A 44 -5.36 13.86 -7.74
C PHE A 44 -6.64 14.27 -7.00
N LEU A 45 -7.00 15.55 -7.03
CA LEU A 45 -8.26 16.07 -6.49
C LEU A 45 -9.40 16.02 -7.52
N GLU A 46 -9.06 16.06 -8.81
CA GLU A 46 -10.01 16.23 -9.92
C GLU A 46 -10.22 14.93 -10.73
N VAL A 47 -9.29 13.98 -10.62
CA VAL A 47 -9.33 12.74 -11.38
C VAL A 47 -10.56 11.92 -11.02
N THR A 48 -11.30 11.49 -12.05
CA THR A 48 -12.47 10.64 -11.90
C THR A 48 -12.13 9.19 -12.21
N GLN A 49 -12.67 8.27 -11.39
CA GLN A 49 -12.51 6.84 -11.59
C GLN A 49 -13.73 6.29 -12.34
N ASN A 50 -13.48 5.68 -13.50
CA ASN A 50 -14.50 5.02 -14.30
C ASN A 50 -14.62 3.54 -13.92
N ARG A 51 -15.80 2.96 -14.15
CA ARG A 51 -16.04 1.50 -14.00
C ARG A 51 -15.66 0.70 -15.25
N SER A 52 -15.26 1.39 -16.32
CA SER A 52 -14.81 0.83 -17.59
C SER A 52 -13.51 1.49 -18.00
N VAL A 53 -12.69 0.80 -18.79
CA VAL A 53 -11.47 1.36 -19.36
C VAL A 53 -11.76 2.57 -20.27
N PRO A 54 -10.94 3.63 -20.24
CA PRO A 54 -9.84 3.85 -19.29
C PRO A 54 -10.35 4.15 -17.87
N PHE A 55 -9.81 3.44 -16.88
CA PHE A 55 -10.24 3.52 -15.47
C PHE A 55 -10.00 4.90 -14.86
N TRP A 56 -9.02 5.63 -15.36
CA TRP A 56 -8.71 7.00 -14.96
C TRP A 56 -8.79 7.91 -16.18
N ALA A 57 -9.53 9.00 -16.05
CA ALA A 57 -9.68 9.99 -17.11
C ALA A 57 -9.46 11.39 -16.53
N HIS A 58 -8.58 12.16 -17.16
CA HIS A 58 -8.36 13.57 -16.84
C HIS A 58 -7.71 14.29 -18.03
N PRO A 59 -8.07 15.57 -18.30
CA PRO A 59 -7.49 16.33 -19.40
C PRO A 59 -5.96 16.48 -19.33
N SER A 60 -5.39 16.44 -18.13
CA SER A 60 -3.93 16.56 -17.93
C SER A 60 -3.16 15.25 -18.12
N LEU A 61 -3.83 14.12 -18.40
CA LEU A 61 -3.17 12.84 -18.64
C LEU A 61 -2.73 12.76 -20.11
N GLU A 62 -1.52 13.24 -20.38
CA GLU A 62 -0.94 13.24 -21.72
C GLU A 62 0.16 12.16 -21.86
N PRO A 63 0.01 11.17 -22.76
CA PRO A 63 1.05 10.19 -23.04
C PRO A 63 2.37 10.83 -23.50
N LEU A 64 3.50 10.25 -23.14
CA LEU A 64 4.81 10.60 -23.70
C LEU A 64 4.87 10.21 -25.19
N SER A 65 5.55 11.00 -26.03
CA SER A 65 5.59 10.81 -27.50
C SER A 65 6.00 9.39 -27.94
N ILE A 66 6.91 8.73 -27.23
CA ILE A 66 7.33 7.34 -27.50
C ILE A 66 6.19 6.33 -27.24
N ALA A 67 5.33 6.62 -26.25
CA ALA A 67 4.10 5.86 -26.04
C ALA A 67 3.04 6.20 -27.11
N ALA A 68 3.00 7.44 -27.60
CA ALA A 68 2.14 7.87 -28.68
C ALA A 68 2.54 7.30 -30.06
N GLU A 69 3.81 7.02 -30.30
CA GLU A 69 4.25 6.35 -31.53
C GLU A 69 3.79 4.89 -31.59
N ARG A 70 3.75 4.17 -30.45
CA ARG A 70 3.11 2.84 -30.38
C ARG A 70 1.60 2.91 -30.60
N ILE A 71 0.97 4.03 -30.24
CA ILE A 71 -0.44 4.30 -30.55
C ILE A 71 -0.58 4.33 -32.09
N GLU A 72 0.25 5.02 -32.84
CA GLU A 72 0.09 5.13 -34.31
C GLU A 72 0.44 3.84 -35.08
N VAL A 73 1.45 3.07 -34.63
CA VAL A 73 1.88 1.83 -35.31
C VAL A 73 0.82 0.72 -35.27
N ASP A 74 0.07 0.58 -34.16
CA ASP A 74 -1.04 -0.38 -34.05
C ASP A 74 -2.29 0.08 -34.83
N GLN A 75 -2.44 1.38 -35.08
CA GLN A 75 -3.53 1.93 -35.88
C GLN A 75 -3.27 1.75 -37.39
N ALA A 76 -2.01 1.84 -37.83
CA ALA A 76 -1.60 1.60 -39.21
C ALA A 76 -1.66 0.11 -39.64
N MET A 77 -1.61 -0.84 -38.69
CA MET A 77 -1.82 -2.26 -38.97
C MET A 77 -3.30 -2.65 -39.11
N ALA A 78 -4.24 -1.82 -38.64
CA ALA A 78 -5.68 -2.02 -38.81
C ALA A 78 -6.22 -1.39 -40.10
N THR A 79 -5.47 -0.48 -40.72
CA THR A 79 -5.84 0.14 -42.00
C THR A 79 -4.57 0.35 -42.83
N ASN A 80 -4.31 -0.56 -43.78
CA ASN A 80 -3.80 -0.20 -45.10
C ASN A 80 -3.82 -1.44 -46.02
N SER A 81 -4.89 -1.54 -46.80
CA SER A 81 -4.75 -1.95 -48.19
C SER A 81 -4.44 -0.69 -48.98
N ASP A 82 -3.25 -0.71 -49.60
CA ASP A 82 -2.89 -0.09 -50.87
C ASP A 82 -2.21 1.29 -50.90
N GLY A 83 -1.15 1.35 -51.74
CA GLY A 83 -0.64 2.55 -52.39
C GLY A 83 0.48 3.33 -51.67
N GLY A 84 1.74 3.00 -51.94
CA GLY A 84 2.91 3.67 -51.35
C GLY A 84 3.34 4.98 -52.01
N HIS A 85 4.26 5.71 -51.35
CA HIS A 85 5.40 6.38 -51.96
C HIS A 85 6.39 6.88 -50.88
N ASN A 86 7.62 7.05 -51.33
CA ASN A 86 8.90 7.15 -50.62
C ASN A 86 9.32 8.62 -50.47
N VAL A 87 9.78 9.09 -49.29
CA VAL A 87 10.81 10.15 -49.19
C VAL A 87 11.62 10.02 -47.89
N ASN A 88 12.87 10.43 -48.00
CA ASN A 88 14.06 10.22 -47.19
C ASN A 88 14.49 11.53 -46.46
N VAL A 89 15.45 11.39 -45.52
CA VAL A 89 16.49 12.35 -45.09
C VAL A 89 16.23 13.32 -43.92
N GLU A 90 16.91 12.98 -42.79
CA GLU A 90 17.78 13.76 -41.89
C GLU A 90 17.35 15.03 -41.11
N ALA A 91 18.03 15.14 -39.94
CA ALA A 91 18.33 16.33 -39.13
C ALA A 91 17.26 16.70 -38.08
N TYR A 92 17.56 16.86 -36.78
CA TYR A 92 18.71 17.50 -36.17
C TYR A 92 19.04 16.94 -34.77
N HIS A 93 20.33 16.71 -34.54
CA HIS A 93 21.00 16.81 -33.23
C HIS A 93 21.13 18.31 -32.84
N HIS A 94 21.33 18.61 -31.54
CA HIS A 94 21.78 19.90 -30.92
C HIS A 94 20.64 20.87 -30.49
N LEU A 95 20.50 21.39 -29.25
CA LEU A 95 21.46 21.81 -28.20
C LEU A 95 20.84 21.93 -26.77
N ASN A 96 21.71 21.67 -25.77
CA ASN A 96 21.95 22.31 -24.45
C ASN A 96 20.81 22.53 -23.43
N THR A 97 20.91 22.06 -22.18
CA THR A 97 21.94 22.32 -21.13
C THR A 97 21.99 23.79 -20.65
N ALA A 98 21.33 24.06 -19.52
CA ALA A 98 21.73 25.01 -18.47
C ALA A 98 20.81 24.75 -17.25
N ARG A 99 21.24 24.07 -16.18
CA ARG A 99 21.91 24.65 -15.00
C ARG A 99 21.24 25.96 -14.54
N ASN A 100 20.38 25.86 -13.52
CA ASN A 100 20.31 26.88 -12.49
C ASN A 100 20.18 26.25 -11.11
N LYS A 101 21.06 26.72 -10.24
CA LYS A 101 21.35 26.31 -8.87
C LYS A 101 20.70 27.38 -7.99
N PHE A 102 19.89 27.00 -7.01
CA PHE A 102 19.60 27.87 -5.87
C PHE A 102 19.48 27.00 -4.61
N GLU A 103 20.25 27.39 -3.60
CA GLU A 103 20.44 26.69 -2.33
C GLU A 103 19.45 27.19 -1.27
N ASP A 104 19.05 26.25 -0.41
CA ASP A 104 18.87 26.35 1.05
C ASP A 104 17.72 27.19 1.67
N MET A 105 16.77 26.47 2.30
CA MET A 105 16.39 26.63 3.72
C MET A 105 15.43 25.49 4.15
N GLY A 106 15.81 24.71 5.15
CA GLY A 106 14.89 23.83 5.92
C GLY A 106 14.05 24.61 6.94
N PRO A 107 13.33 23.98 7.91
CA PRO A 107 13.26 22.55 8.27
C PRO A 107 11.81 21.99 8.36
N GLY A 108 11.66 20.66 8.32
CA GLY A 108 10.38 20.00 8.59
C GLY A 108 10.55 18.49 8.69
N SER A 109 10.56 18.01 9.93
CA SER A 109 10.58 16.60 10.33
C SER A 109 9.39 15.83 9.77
N GLU A 110 9.61 14.62 9.26
CA GLU A 110 8.63 13.52 9.23
C GLU A 110 9.36 12.23 8.82
N ASP A 111 9.71 11.44 9.85
CA ASP A 111 9.75 9.97 9.92
C ASP A 111 10.06 9.18 8.63
N ASP A 112 11.35 8.85 8.48
CA ASP A 112 11.88 7.87 7.52
C ASP A 112 11.62 6.44 8.03
N ASP A 113 10.40 5.95 7.82
CA ASP A 113 10.07 4.52 7.94
C ASP A 113 10.58 3.77 6.70
N SER A 114 11.89 3.56 6.66
CA SER A 114 12.55 2.64 5.73
C SER A 114 12.23 1.19 6.09
N ASP A 115 11.03 0.71 5.74
CA ASP A 115 10.68 -0.71 5.83
C ASP A 115 11.22 -1.46 4.61
N GLY A 116 12.54 -1.62 4.61
CA GLY A 116 13.29 -2.45 3.68
C GLY A 116 13.56 -3.83 4.27
N LEU A 117 12.53 -4.64 4.48
CA LEU A 117 12.69 -6.09 4.67
C LEU A 117 11.49 -6.86 4.12
N ILE A 118 11.46 -7.04 2.79
CA ILE A 118 10.68 -8.13 2.19
C ILE A 118 11.42 -9.43 2.54
N ASP A 119 11.17 -9.96 3.74
CA ASP A 119 11.40 -11.37 3.98
C ASP A 119 10.34 -12.13 3.21
N THR A 120 10.83 -12.71 2.13
CA THR A 120 10.10 -13.62 1.26
C THR A 120 9.84 -14.87 2.07
N TRP A 121 8.76 -14.87 2.84
CA TRP A 121 7.99 -16.04 3.24
C TRP A 121 7.65 -16.87 1.99
N GLU A 122 8.64 -17.64 1.54
CA GLU A 122 8.47 -18.75 0.64
C GLU A 122 7.47 -19.71 1.28
N LYS A 123 6.33 -19.76 0.60
CA LYS A 123 5.12 -20.49 0.91
C LYS A 123 5.40 -22.00 0.89
N GLY A 124 5.91 -22.52 2.00
CA GLY A 124 5.75 -23.92 2.39
C GLY A 124 4.29 -24.15 2.76
N ASN A 125 3.60 -24.94 1.93
CA ASN A 125 2.17 -25.21 1.99
C ASN A 125 1.76 -25.97 3.26
N SER A 126 1.61 -25.26 4.38
CA SER A 126 0.81 -25.74 5.52
C SER A 126 -0.50 -24.99 5.44
N GLU A 127 -1.52 -25.60 4.85
CA GLU A 127 -2.90 -25.09 4.85
C GLU A 127 -3.47 -25.17 6.27
N LYS A 128 -2.89 -24.39 7.19
CA LYS A 128 -3.45 -24.23 8.51
C LYS A 128 -4.74 -23.44 8.38
N THR A 129 -5.76 -23.89 9.10
CA THR A 129 -6.96 -23.10 9.24
C THR A 129 -6.64 -21.83 10.04
N CYS A 130 -7.37 -20.73 9.79
CA CYS A 130 -7.24 -19.50 10.57
C CYS A 130 -7.30 -19.73 12.09
N LYS A 131 -8.07 -20.75 12.53
CA LYS A 131 -8.14 -21.19 13.92
C LYS A 131 -6.80 -21.74 14.40
N GLU A 132 -6.20 -22.68 13.67
CA GLU A 132 -4.92 -23.30 14.04
C GLU A 132 -3.79 -22.28 14.06
N GLU A 133 -3.76 -21.35 13.08
CA GLU A 133 -2.80 -20.24 13.08
C GLU A 133 -2.96 -19.37 14.32
N LEU A 134 -4.20 -19.02 14.68
CA LEU A 134 -4.46 -18.21 15.87
C LEU A 134 -4.08 -18.96 17.16
N GLU A 135 -4.35 -20.26 17.25
CA GLU A 135 -3.93 -21.10 18.38
C GLU A 135 -2.40 -21.18 18.51
N ASP A 136 -1.69 -21.28 17.39
CA ASP A 136 -0.22 -21.24 17.36
C ASP A 136 0.32 -19.87 17.84
N TYR A 137 -0.26 -18.76 17.37
CA TYR A 137 0.12 -17.43 17.86
C TYR A 137 -0.17 -17.25 19.34
N ILE A 138 -1.30 -17.77 19.84
CA ILE A 138 -1.63 -17.74 21.28
C ILE A 138 -0.57 -18.50 22.09
N ARG A 139 -0.11 -19.67 21.62
CA ARG A 139 0.95 -20.42 22.29
C ARG A 139 2.25 -19.62 22.35
N ILE A 140 2.68 -19.07 21.21
CA ILE A 140 3.91 -18.25 21.13
C ILE A 140 3.84 -17.05 22.09
N ILE A 141 2.71 -16.34 22.11
CA ILE A 141 2.54 -15.17 22.99
C ILE A 141 2.58 -15.58 24.46
N ARG A 142 1.98 -16.72 24.84
CA ARG A 142 2.03 -17.23 26.22
C ARG A 142 3.45 -17.60 26.63
N ASP A 143 4.14 -18.40 25.83
CA ASP A 143 5.53 -18.79 26.10
C ASP A 143 6.44 -17.54 26.19
N PHE A 144 6.19 -16.54 25.35
CA PHE A 144 6.90 -15.26 25.40
C PHE A 144 6.61 -14.48 26.69
N CYS A 145 5.34 -14.40 27.12
CA CYS A 145 4.97 -13.79 28.40
C CYS A 145 5.67 -14.46 29.58
N ASP A 146 5.72 -15.80 29.61
CA ASP A 146 6.44 -16.55 30.65
C ASP A 146 7.94 -16.19 30.66
N GLY A 147 8.52 -16.03 29.47
CA GLY A 147 9.89 -15.54 29.30
C GLY A 147 10.08 -14.11 29.83
N LEU A 148 9.14 -13.20 29.55
CA LEU A 148 9.16 -11.83 30.06
C LEU A 148 9.07 -11.80 31.60
N GLU A 149 8.21 -12.60 32.21
CA GLU A 149 8.10 -12.72 33.67
C GLU A 149 9.43 -13.18 34.29
N PHE A 150 10.14 -14.10 33.63
CA PHE A 150 11.48 -14.48 34.05
C PHE A 150 12.48 -13.32 33.92
N GLN A 151 12.41 -12.54 32.83
CA GLN A 151 13.30 -11.39 32.60
C GLN A 151 13.10 -10.25 33.61
N VAL A 152 11.89 -10.08 34.17
CA VAL A 152 11.61 -9.06 35.20
C VAL A 152 12.59 -9.15 36.38
N LYS A 153 13.06 -10.35 36.72
CA LYS A 153 14.02 -10.57 37.82
C LYS A 153 15.39 -9.95 37.61
N PHE A 154 15.77 -9.68 36.35
CA PHE A 154 17.07 -9.12 36.00
C PHE A 154 17.05 -7.60 35.87
N GLU A 155 15.85 -7.00 35.81
CA GLU A 155 15.64 -5.54 35.74
C GLU A 155 16.53 -4.84 34.67
N ASP A 156 16.81 -5.50 33.53
CA ASP A 156 17.71 -4.95 32.52
C ASP A 156 17.01 -3.86 31.68
N PRO A 157 17.44 -2.58 31.81
CA PRO A 157 16.83 -1.47 31.07
C PRO A 157 17.11 -1.53 29.56
N ARG A 158 18.16 -2.25 29.12
CA ARG A 158 18.47 -2.38 27.68
C ARG A 158 17.46 -3.28 27.00
N PHE A 159 17.14 -4.40 27.64
CA PHE A 159 16.10 -5.31 27.14
C PHE A 159 14.74 -4.62 27.10
N LEU A 160 14.40 -3.83 28.13
CA LEU A 160 13.17 -3.04 28.15
C LEU A 160 13.08 -2.08 26.94
N ARG A 161 14.15 -1.34 26.63
CA ARG A 161 14.16 -0.45 25.46
C ARG A 161 14.00 -1.20 24.14
N THR A 162 14.59 -2.38 24.01
CA THR A 162 14.40 -3.23 22.83
C THR A 162 12.96 -3.70 22.73
N LEU A 163 12.36 -4.14 23.84
CA LEU A 163 10.96 -4.55 23.89
C LEU A 163 10.01 -3.39 23.55
N GLU A 164 10.28 -2.19 24.07
CA GLU A 164 9.50 -0.99 23.75
C GLU A 164 9.61 -0.62 22.27
N LYS A 165 10.82 -0.65 21.70
CA LYS A 165 11.05 -0.30 20.31
C LYS A 165 10.40 -1.30 19.35
N GLU A 166 10.74 -2.59 19.49
CA GLU A 166 10.31 -3.65 18.57
C GLU A 166 8.85 -4.07 18.83
N GLY A 167 8.41 -4.00 20.09
CA GLY A 167 7.06 -4.41 20.51
C GLY A 167 6.00 -3.31 20.41
N ALA A 168 6.36 -2.04 20.17
CA ALA A 168 5.42 -0.91 20.19
C ALA A 168 4.18 -1.11 19.31
N GLY A 169 4.34 -1.68 18.11
CA GLY A 169 3.21 -1.97 17.22
C GLY A 169 2.20 -2.93 17.84
N PHE A 170 2.69 -4.07 18.32
CA PHE A 170 1.89 -5.10 18.97
C PHE A 170 1.24 -4.60 20.27
N ILE A 171 2.00 -3.91 21.13
CA ILE A 171 1.49 -3.37 22.40
C ILE A 171 0.36 -2.37 22.13
N ARG A 172 0.50 -1.48 21.15
CA ARG A 172 -0.57 -0.54 20.76
C ARG A 172 -1.81 -1.27 20.25
N LEU A 173 -1.65 -2.33 19.46
CA LEU A 173 -2.79 -3.15 19.01
C LEU A 173 -3.51 -3.79 20.20
N ALA A 174 -2.77 -4.43 21.11
CA ALA A 174 -3.32 -5.05 22.31
C ALA A 174 -4.07 -4.04 23.19
N GLN A 175 -3.48 -2.85 23.41
CA GLN A 175 -4.11 -1.76 24.16
C GLN A 175 -5.41 -1.29 23.49
N ASN A 176 -5.47 -1.19 22.16
CA ASN A 176 -6.68 -0.82 21.43
C ASN A 176 -7.78 -1.88 21.59
N CYS A 177 -7.43 -3.17 21.51
CA CYS A 177 -8.37 -4.29 21.74
C CYS A 177 -8.95 -4.25 23.17
N LEU A 178 -8.09 -4.12 24.19
CA LEU A 178 -8.52 -4.04 25.59
C LEU A 178 -9.31 -2.76 25.90
N SER A 179 -8.95 -1.64 25.28
CA SER A 179 -9.72 -0.39 25.38
C SER A 179 -11.12 -0.55 24.81
N ARG A 180 -11.23 -1.17 23.62
CA ARG A 180 -12.52 -1.49 23.00
C ARG A 180 -13.36 -2.40 23.89
N GLU A 181 -12.77 -3.44 24.46
CA GLU A 181 -13.44 -4.36 25.38
C GLU A 181 -13.96 -3.65 26.63
N ARG A 182 -13.12 -2.85 27.30
CA ARG A 182 -13.53 -2.08 28.48
C ARG A 182 -14.70 -1.13 28.19
N ARG A 183 -14.72 -0.49 27.01
CA ARG A 183 -15.82 0.37 26.61
C ARG A 183 -17.10 -0.43 26.36
N PHE A 184 -17.01 -1.58 25.71
CA PHE A 184 -18.16 -2.43 25.42
C PHE A 184 -18.78 -3.02 26.69
N ASN A 185 -17.93 -3.38 27.66
CA ASN A 185 -18.34 -3.94 28.95
C ASN A 185 -18.75 -2.86 29.97
N SER A 186 -18.55 -1.57 29.67
CA SER A 186 -18.98 -0.48 30.52
C SER A 186 -20.37 0.01 30.12
N SER A 187 -21.37 -0.20 30.99
CA SER A 187 -22.72 0.34 30.82
C SER A 187 -22.81 1.88 30.87
N ARG A 188 -21.70 2.56 31.17
CA ARG A 188 -21.60 4.01 31.31
C ARG A 188 -20.78 4.69 30.20
N ALA A 189 -20.12 3.92 29.33
CA ALA A 189 -19.35 4.49 28.24
C ALA A 189 -20.26 4.82 27.05
N SER A 190 -20.04 5.97 26.40
CA SER A 190 -20.68 6.30 25.14
C SER A 190 -20.35 5.23 24.09
N SER A 191 -21.35 4.77 23.35
CA SER A 191 -21.16 3.80 22.27
C SER A 191 -20.10 4.30 21.29
N PRO A 192 -19.10 3.48 20.92
CA PRO A 192 -18.00 3.95 20.08
C PRO A 192 -18.51 4.43 18.73
N SER A 193 -18.00 5.57 18.26
CA SER A 193 -18.15 5.93 16.85
C SER A 193 -17.36 4.92 16.01
N THR A 194 -18.00 4.35 14.99
CA THR A 194 -17.39 3.41 14.04
C THR A 194 -16.22 4.01 13.25
N TRP A 195 -16.03 5.33 13.32
CA TRP A 195 -15.02 6.09 12.56
C TRP A 195 -13.88 6.66 13.41
N GLU A 196 -13.80 6.35 14.70
CA GLU A 196 -12.66 6.77 15.53
C GLU A 196 -11.36 6.06 15.05
N ARG A 197 -10.30 6.85 14.77
CA ARG A 197 -8.97 6.36 14.32
C ARG A 197 -8.38 5.29 15.25
N THR A 198 -8.66 5.38 16.55
CA THR A 198 -8.22 4.41 17.56
C THR A 198 -8.93 3.06 17.44
N THR A 199 -10.15 3.06 16.89
CA THR A 199 -11.01 1.87 16.75
C THR A 199 -10.76 1.12 15.45
N THR A 200 -10.18 1.80 14.43
CA THR A 200 -9.89 1.23 13.10
C THR A 200 -9.02 -0.02 13.18
N LYS A 201 -7.99 -0.02 14.04
CA LYS A 201 -7.05 -1.16 14.19
C LYS A 201 -7.66 -2.35 14.93
N ALA A 202 -8.76 -2.15 15.65
CA ALA A 202 -9.42 -3.19 16.41
C ALA A 202 -10.81 -3.55 15.85
N LEU A 203 -11.15 -3.17 14.61
CA LEU A 203 -12.50 -3.32 14.04
C LEU A 203 -13.02 -4.76 14.04
N PHE A 204 -12.14 -5.73 13.77
CA PHE A 204 -12.48 -7.15 13.73
C PHE A 204 -12.37 -7.86 15.09
N TYR A 205 -11.88 -7.16 16.12
CA TYR A 205 -11.80 -7.70 17.47
C TYR A 205 -13.20 -7.80 18.10
N ARG A 206 -13.53 -9.00 18.60
CA ARG A 206 -14.78 -9.28 19.33
C ARG A 206 -14.47 -9.31 20.82
N SER A 207 -15.20 -8.53 21.61
CA SER A 207 -15.06 -8.48 23.07
C SER A 207 -15.56 -9.76 23.73
N HIS A 208 -14.96 -10.12 24.87
CA HIS A 208 -15.47 -11.22 25.67
C HIS A 208 -16.78 -10.82 26.37
N PRO A 209 -17.73 -11.76 26.54
CA PRO A 209 -18.95 -11.48 27.30
C PRO A 209 -18.60 -11.09 28.73
N SER A 210 -19.28 -10.07 29.25
CA SER A 210 -19.10 -9.63 30.63
C SER A 210 -19.60 -10.69 31.61
N PRO A 211 -18.85 -11.03 32.67
CA PRO A 211 -19.28 -12.01 33.68
C PRO A 211 -20.61 -11.67 34.38
N CYS A 212 -21.05 -10.40 34.32
CA CYS A 212 -22.28 -9.95 34.95
C CYS A 212 -23.57 -10.38 34.21
N HIS A 213 -23.47 -11.04 33.06
CA HIS A 213 -24.64 -11.42 32.25
C HIS A 213 -25.09 -12.89 32.37
N ASP A 214 -24.38 -13.73 33.14
CA ASP A 214 -24.63 -15.18 33.18
C ASP A 214 -25.35 -15.70 34.45
N ASN A 215 -25.92 -14.81 35.28
CA ASN A 215 -26.76 -15.21 36.42
C ASN A 215 -28.26 -15.20 36.10
N ASN A 216 -28.69 -15.83 35.00
CA ASN A 216 -30.09 -16.22 34.83
C ASN A 216 -30.20 -17.45 33.90
N GLY A 217 -30.22 -18.62 34.53
CA GLY A 217 -30.41 -19.90 33.85
C GLY A 217 -30.56 -21.05 34.85
N THR A 218 -31.56 -20.96 35.71
CA THR A 218 -32.25 -22.14 36.27
C THR A 218 -33.08 -22.82 35.21
#